data_AF-A0A534J9T5-F1
#
_entry.id   AF-A0A534J9T5-F1
#
_cell.length_a   1.000
_cell.length_b   1.000
_cell.length_c   1.000
_cell.angle_alpha   90.00
_cell.angle_beta   90.00
_cell.angle_gamma   90.00
#
_symmetry.space_group_name_H-M   'P 1'
#
loop_
_entity.id
_entity.type
_entity.pdbx_description
1 polymer ?
#
loop_
_entity_poly.entity_id
_entity_poly.type
_entity_poly.pdbx_seq_one_letter_code
_entity_poly.pdbx_strand_id
1 'polypeptide(L)'
;MAQRAPGFRKLTKLDVAFLLILVGVGGRLLLLRVANVETILAASMLAGALLGWRYAMLVTVAVMGVSDAMIYAIGYGGEFGTTALLGITAFTWSGMMFAGFIGAAAGRSRVLFTTRSMAVLTTISIPATLLFDVWTAFGDWLFLAGPRGVSLATVYYLQIPFTLIHLASSIVFVPLFGSIFSLLAPAPSAESVPEPTEGRL
;
A
#
# COMPACT_ATOMS: atom_id res chain seq x y z
N MET A 1 -16.68 25.20 36.48
CA MET A 1 -16.81 24.98 35.03
C MET A 1 -15.49 24.43 34.51
N ALA A 2 -15.41 23.15 34.17
CA ALA A 2 -14.20 22.57 33.59
C ALA A 2 -14.17 22.90 32.10
N GLN A 3 -13.22 23.75 31.67
CA GLN A 3 -12.93 23.93 30.24
C GLN A 3 -12.41 22.60 29.69
N ARG A 4 -13.19 21.95 28.83
CA ARG A 4 -12.69 20.85 28.00
C ARG A 4 -11.54 21.42 27.17
N ALA A 5 -10.34 20.87 27.35
CA ALA A 5 -9.22 21.12 26.45
C ALA A 5 -9.68 20.93 24.99
N PRO A 6 -9.18 21.73 24.04
CA PRO A 6 -9.58 21.61 22.64
C PRO A 6 -9.21 20.20 22.17
N GLY A 7 -10.22 19.36 21.97
CA GLY A 7 -10.05 18.01 21.48
C GLY A 7 -9.37 18.06 20.11
N PHE A 8 -8.38 17.18 19.90
CA PHE A 8 -7.63 17.10 18.65
C PHE A 8 -8.61 17.01 17.47
N ARG A 9 -8.58 18.00 16.56
CA ARG A 9 -9.47 18.01 15.39
C ARG A 9 -9.06 16.85 14.49
N LYS A 10 -9.97 15.90 14.26
CA LYS A 10 -9.74 14.82 13.31
C LYS A 10 -9.50 15.39 11.91
N LEU A 11 -8.55 14.79 11.20
CA LEU A 11 -8.20 15.19 9.84
C LEU A 11 -9.30 14.76 8.86
N THR A 12 -9.39 15.44 7.71
CA THR A 12 -10.27 15.00 6.63
C THR A 12 -9.68 13.77 5.92
N LYS A 13 -10.50 13.07 5.12
CA LYS A 13 -10.02 11.94 4.31
C LYS A 13 -8.91 12.37 3.34
N LEU A 14 -9.00 13.59 2.81
CA LEU A 14 -8.01 14.13 1.88
C LEU A 14 -6.69 14.44 2.58
N ASP A 15 -6.74 15.02 3.79
CA ASP A 15 -5.54 15.27 4.60
C ASP A 15 -4.80 13.95 4.91
N VAL A 16 -5.54 12.92 5.31
CA VAL A 16 -4.97 11.58 5.59
C VAL A 16 -4.37 10.98 4.31
N ALA A 17 -5.06 11.07 3.17
CA ALA A 17 -4.53 10.60 1.90
C ALA A 17 -3.24 11.33 1.51
N PHE A 18 -3.21 12.65 1.66
CA PHE A 18 -2.02 13.46 1.39
C PHE A 18 -0.84 13.05 2.28
N LEU A 19 -1.06 12.87 3.59
CA LEU A 19 -0.03 12.40 4.51
C LEU A 19 0.45 10.99 4.17
N LEU A 20 -0.43 10.07 3.77
CA LEU A 20 -0.04 8.74 3.30
C LEU A 20 0.80 8.82 2.02
N ILE A 21 0.48 9.76 1.11
CA ILE A 21 1.31 10.00 -0.08
C ILE A 21 2.70 10.49 0.33
N LEU A 22 2.80 11.45 1.24
CA LEU A 22 4.09 11.95 1.73
C LEU A 22 4.92 10.85 2.40
N VAL A 23 4.30 10.02 3.24
CA VAL A 23 4.99 8.90 3.89
C VAL A 23 5.42 7.85 2.87
N GLY A 24 4.58 7.50 1.90
CA GLY A 24 4.92 6.53 0.85
C GLY A 24 6.06 7.02 -0.05
N VAL A 25 5.98 8.26 -0.54
CA VAL A 25 7.03 8.86 -1.38
C VAL A 25 8.31 9.05 -0.57
N GLY A 26 8.22 9.69 0.60
CA GLY A 26 9.36 9.96 1.47
C GLY A 26 10.05 8.69 1.94
N GLY A 27 9.27 7.70 2.38
CA GLY A 27 9.78 6.40 2.80
C GLY A 27 10.54 5.70 1.68
N ARG A 28 9.95 5.63 0.48
CA ARG A 28 10.61 5.02 -0.69
C ARG A 28 11.92 5.72 -1.06
N LEU A 29 11.94 7.05 -1.05
CA LEU A 29 13.14 7.82 -1.41
C LEU A 29 14.25 7.71 -0.35
N LEU A 30 13.89 7.76 0.95
CA LEU A 30 14.85 7.61 2.05
C LEU A 30 15.47 6.20 2.08
N LEU A 31 14.70 5.19 1.68
CA LEU A 31 15.09 3.78 1.68
C LEU A 31 15.52 3.29 0.30
N LEU A 32 15.76 4.19 -0.67
CA LEU A 32 16.08 3.84 -2.05
C LEU A 32 17.27 2.87 -2.19
N ARG A 33 18.23 2.93 -1.26
CA ARG A 33 19.42 2.07 -1.24
C ARG A 33 19.28 0.82 -0.37
N VAL A 34 18.12 0.64 0.28
CA VAL A 34 17.83 -0.51 1.13
C VAL A 34 16.91 -1.43 0.34
N ALA A 35 17.45 -2.56 -0.12
CA ALA A 35 16.72 -3.48 -0.99
C ALA A 35 15.41 -3.96 -0.33
N ASN A 36 14.28 -3.74 -1.02
CA ASN A 36 12.96 -4.28 -0.69
C ASN A 36 12.44 -4.01 0.73
N VAL A 37 12.89 -2.92 1.34
CA VAL A 37 12.19 -2.34 2.49
C VAL A 37 11.16 -1.37 1.94
N GLU A 38 9.89 -1.78 2.00
CA GLU A 38 8.84 -1.16 1.18
C GLU A 38 7.77 -0.48 2.03
N THR A 39 7.67 0.84 1.87
CA THR A 39 6.70 1.67 2.61
C THR A 39 5.42 1.93 1.82
N ILE A 40 5.47 1.74 0.50
CA ILE A 40 4.33 1.96 -0.40
C ILE A 40 3.25 0.92 -0.13
N LEU A 41 3.61 -0.34 0.09
CA LEU A 41 2.64 -1.39 0.38
C LEU A 41 1.80 -1.03 1.62
N ALA A 42 2.45 -0.58 2.69
CA ALA A 42 1.77 -0.13 3.90
C ALA A 42 0.89 1.09 3.64
N ALA A 43 1.39 2.12 2.93
CA ALA A 43 0.63 3.32 2.61
C ALA A 43 -0.62 3.02 1.76
N SER A 44 -0.47 2.19 0.73
CA SER A 44 -1.53 1.76 -0.17
C SER A 44 -2.60 0.94 0.56
N MET A 45 -2.18 -0.06 1.35
CA MET A 45 -3.11 -0.86 2.17
C MET A 45 -3.88 0.00 3.18
N LEU A 46 -3.19 0.92 3.86
CA LEU A 46 -3.81 1.82 4.84
C LEU A 46 -4.77 2.81 4.20
N ALA A 47 -4.44 3.35 3.01
CA ALA A 47 -5.35 4.18 2.26
C ALA A 47 -6.64 3.42 1.92
N GLY A 48 -6.52 2.17 1.47
CA GLY A 48 -7.67 1.31 1.25
C GLY A 48 -8.47 1.05 2.51
N ALA A 49 -7.80 0.60 3.58
CA ALA A 49 -8.45 0.24 4.82
C ALA A 49 -9.19 1.43 5.45
N LEU A 50 -8.52 2.58 5.60
CA LEU A 50 -9.04 3.72 6.35
C LEU A 50 -9.98 4.62 5.52
N LEU A 51 -9.74 4.73 4.21
CA LEU A 51 -10.40 5.75 3.37
C LEU A 51 -11.30 5.14 2.27
N GLY A 52 -11.10 3.86 1.96
CA GLY A 52 -11.84 3.11 0.94
C GLY A 52 -11.12 3.03 -0.41
N TRP A 53 -11.67 2.22 -1.33
CA TRP A 53 -11.00 1.83 -2.57
C TRP A 53 -10.59 3.01 -3.47
N ARG A 54 -11.40 4.08 -3.55
CA ARG A 54 -11.08 5.27 -4.37
C ARG A 54 -9.79 5.94 -3.91
N TYR A 55 -9.62 6.05 -2.59
CA TYR A 55 -8.41 6.60 -1.99
C TYR A 55 -7.24 5.62 -2.05
N ALA A 56 -7.50 4.30 -1.99
CA ALA A 56 -6.49 3.29 -2.27
C ALA A 56 -5.86 3.52 -3.65
N MET A 57 -6.69 3.69 -4.69
CA MET A 57 -6.21 3.98 -6.04
C MET A 57 -5.43 5.29 -6.10
N LEU A 58 -6.02 6.37 -5.56
CA LEU A 58 -5.42 7.70 -5.58
C LEU A 58 -4.04 7.71 -4.93
N VAL A 59 -3.94 7.21 -3.69
CA VAL A 59 -2.70 7.20 -2.92
C VAL A 59 -1.67 6.34 -3.60
N THR A 60 -2.03 5.13 -4.02
CA THR A 60 -1.10 4.20 -4.68
C THR A 60 -0.52 4.82 -5.95
N VAL A 61 -1.38 5.31 -6.86
CA VAL A 61 -0.95 5.91 -8.13
C VAL A 61 -0.13 7.17 -7.90
N ALA A 62 -0.51 8.02 -6.95
CA ALA A 62 0.25 9.22 -6.63
C ALA A 62 1.63 8.90 -6.07
N VAL A 63 1.73 7.96 -5.13
CA VAL A 63 3.02 7.53 -4.55
C VAL A 63 3.91 6.94 -5.63
N MET A 64 3.40 5.99 -6.40
CA MET A 64 4.16 5.34 -7.47
C MET A 64 4.59 6.35 -8.53
N GLY A 65 3.66 7.17 -9.03
CA GLY A 65 3.93 8.16 -10.08
C GLY A 65 4.95 9.21 -9.68
N VAL A 66 4.82 9.79 -8.49
CA VAL A 66 5.76 10.81 -8.01
C VAL A 66 7.13 10.18 -7.74
N SER A 67 7.17 9.06 -7.03
CA SER A 67 8.46 8.46 -6.65
C SER A 67 9.20 7.86 -7.84
N ASP A 68 8.53 7.18 -8.78
CA ASP A 68 9.18 6.66 -10.00
C ASP A 68 9.68 7.80 -10.88
N ALA A 69 8.90 8.87 -11.07
CA ALA A 69 9.36 10.04 -11.83
C ALA A 69 10.64 10.64 -11.25
N MET A 70 10.73 10.75 -9.91
CA MET A 70 11.93 11.23 -9.23
C MET A 70 13.11 10.25 -9.36
N ILE A 71 12.88 8.96 -9.17
CA ILE A 71 13.89 7.90 -9.28
C ILE A 71 14.47 7.82 -10.70
N TYR A 72 13.63 7.96 -11.72
CA TYR A 72 14.08 7.97 -13.11
C TYR A 72 14.77 9.29 -13.47
N ALA A 73 14.34 10.42 -12.92
CA ALA A 73 15.00 11.71 -13.14
C ALA A 73 16.45 11.75 -12.61
N ILE A 74 16.77 10.97 -11.56
CA ILE A 74 18.14 10.83 -11.04
C ILE A 74 18.96 9.74 -11.76
N GLY A 75 18.44 9.18 -12.86
CA GLY A 75 19.15 8.24 -13.73
C GLY A 75 19.02 6.76 -13.35
N TYR A 76 18.22 6.43 -12.33
CA TYR A 76 18.02 5.03 -11.95
C TYR A 76 17.20 4.30 -13.02
N GLY A 77 17.63 3.10 -13.42
CA GLY A 77 16.94 2.30 -14.45
C GLY A 77 17.26 2.68 -15.90
N GLY A 78 18.17 3.64 -16.14
CA GLY A 78 18.65 3.98 -17.49
C GLY A 78 19.40 2.85 -18.21
N GLU A 79 19.77 1.80 -17.48
CA GLU A 79 20.38 0.57 -18.02
C GLU A 79 19.34 -0.36 -18.68
N PHE A 80 18.06 -0.16 -18.41
CA PHE A 80 16.98 -0.97 -18.98
C PHE A 80 16.47 -0.39 -20.30
N GLY A 81 16.21 -1.27 -21.27
CA GLY A 81 15.48 -0.88 -22.47
C GLY A 81 14.06 -0.40 -22.14
N THR A 82 13.51 0.50 -22.96
CA THR A 82 12.20 1.14 -22.73
C THR A 82 11.06 0.14 -22.50
N THR A 83 11.01 -0.94 -23.30
CA THR A 83 9.99 -2.00 -23.14
C THR A 83 10.09 -2.69 -21.79
N ALA A 84 11.31 -2.98 -21.33
CA ALA A 84 11.52 -3.63 -20.05
C ALA A 84 11.13 -2.70 -18.90
N LEU A 85 11.54 -1.43 -18.97
CA LEU A 85 11.19 -0.42 -17.99
C LEU A 85 9.66 -0.27 -17.86
N LEU A 86 8.95 -0.13 -18.97
CA LEU A 86 7.48 -0.02 -18.98
C LEU A 86 6.82 -1.29 -18.43
N GLY A 87 7.31 -2.47 -18.81
CA GLY A 87 6.79 -3.76 -18.34
C GLY A 87 6.92 -3.92 -16.83
N ILE A 88 8.13 -3.71 -16.29
CA ILE A 88 8.37 -3.79 -14.84
C ILE A 88 7.50 -2.76 -14.11
N THR A 89 7.48 -1.52 -14.59
CA THR A 89 6.66 -0.45 -14.00
C THR A 89 5.19 -0.86 -13.91
N ALA A 90 4.62 -1.39 -15.00
CA ALA A 90 3.24 -1.84 -15.03
C ALA A 90 2.95 -2.94 -13.99
N PHE A 91 3.86 -3.90 -13.83
CA PHE A 91 3.74 -4.97 -12.83
C PHE A 91 3.90 -4.46 -11.40
N THR A 92 4.84 -3.57 -11.14
CA THR A 92 5.02 -2.95 -9.81
C THR A 92 3.81 -2.11 -9.42
N TRP A 93 3.30 -1.27 -10.32
CA TRP A 93 2.13 -0.42 -10.04
C TRP A 93 0.88 -1.27 -9.80
N SER A 94 0.61 -2.25 -10.66
CA SER A 94 -0.55 -3.14 -10.50
C SER A 94 -0.44 -4.00 -9.24
N GLY A 95 0.76 -4.47 -8.88
CA GLY A 95 1.02 -5.15 -7.61
C GLY A 95 0.65 -4.28 -6.42
N MET A 96 1.12 -3.03 -6.37
CA MET A 96 0.79 -2.10 -5.28
C MET A 96 -0.71 -1.79 -5.23
N MET A 97 -1.37 -1.73 -6.39
CA MET A 97 -2.82 -1.55 -6.46
C MET A 97 -3.57 -2.74 -5.86
N PHE A 98 -3.11 -3.98 -6.05
CA PHE A 98 -3.69 -5.14 -5.38
C PHE A 98 -3.61 -4.98 -3.86
N ALA A 99 -2.46 -4.56 -3.33
CA ALA A 99 -2.32 -4.30 -1.89
C ALA A 99 -3.33 -3.24 -1.41
N GLY A 100 -3.47 -2.12 -2.13
CA GLY A 100 -4.47 -1.11 -1.82
C GLY A 100 -5.92 -1.64 -1.82
N PHE A 101 -6.28 -2.48 -2.78
CA PHE A 101 -7.60 -3.10 -2.84
C PHE A 101 -7.84 -4.14 -1.74
N ILE A 102 -6.82 -4.93 -1.39
CA ILE A 102 -6.87 -5.85 -0.24
C ILE A 102 -7.12 -5.06 1.05
N GLY A 103 -6.41 -3.95 1.23
CA GLY A 103 -6.65 -3.02 2.34
C GLY A 103 -8.10 -2.51 2.36
N ALA A 104 -8.62 -2.08 1.21
CA ALA A 104 -10.00 -1.61 1.08
C ALA A 104 -11.05 -2.70 1.39
N ALA A 105 -10.78 -3.94 0.98
CA ALA A 105 -11.64 -5.08 1.34
C ALA A 105 -11.62 -5.35 2.85
N ALA A 106 -10.45 -5.33 3.47
CA ALA A 106 -10.29 -5.54 4.91
C ALA A 106 -10.97 -4.44 5.74
N GLY A 107 -10.89 -3.18 5.29
CA GLY A 107 -11.43 -2.03 6.02
C GLY A 107 -12.95 -1.92 6.06
N ARG A 108 -13.67 -2.60 5.16
CA ARG A 108 -15.14 -2.66 5.19
C ARG A 108 -15.69 -3.28 6.48
N SER A 109 -14.89 -4.04 7.22
CA SER A 109 -15.29 -4.66 8.49
C SER A 109 -15.49 -3.69 9.67
N ARG A 110 -15.23 -2.38 9.50
CA ARG A 110 -15.46 -1.29 10.47
C ARG A 110 -14.74 -1.39 11.83
N VAL A 111 -13.82 -2.34 12.05
CA VAL A 111 -13.12 -2.52 13.36
C VAL A 111 -11.81 -1.71 13.49
N LEU A 112 -11.41 -0.93 12.46
CA LEU A 112 -10.05 -0.39 12.24
C LEU A 112 -9.43 0.54 13.30
N PHE A 113 -10.06 0.79 14.44
CA PHE A 113 -9.55 1.67 15.50
C PHE A 113 -9.13 0.93 16.77
N THR A 114 -8.83 -0.36 16.65
CA THR A 114 -8.42 -1.22 17.77
C THR A 114 -7.08 -1.88 17.49
N THR A 115 -6.35 -2.24 18.56
CA THR A 115 -5.13 -3.07 18.47
C THR A 115 -5.42 -4.38 17.72
N ARG A 116 -6.62 -4.96 17.92
CA ARG A 116 -7.08 -6.15 17.20
C ARG A 116 -7.09 -5.91 15.69
N SER A 117 -7.56 -4.77 15.22
CA SER A 117 -7.56 -4.47 13.79
C SER A 117 -6.20 -4.20 13.20
N MET A 118 -5.28 -3.60 13.96
CA MET A 118 -3.89 -3.48 13.52
C MET A 118 -3.24 -4.86 13.38
N ALA A 119 -3.50 -5.77 14.33
CA ALA A 119 -3.05 -7.16 14.21
C ALA A 119 -3.64 -7.85 12.97
N VAL A 120 -4.95 -7.71 12.72
CA VAL A 120 -5.60 -8.27 11.52
C VAL A 120 -5.00 -7.69 10.23
N LEU A 121 -4.82 -6.37 10.14
CA LEU A 121 -4.26 -5.75 8.95
C LEU A 121 -2.81 -6.17 8.69
N THR A 122 -2.02 -6.32 9.76
CA THR A 122 -0.65 -6.86 9.70
C THR A 122 -0.63 -8.32 9.26
N THR A 123 -1.57 -9.14 9.75
CA THR A 123 -1.68 -10.53 9.28
C THR A 123 -2.08 -10.59 7.80
N ILE A 124 -2.98 -9.72 7.36
CA ILE A 124 -3.40 -9.62 5.94
C ILE A 124 -2.27 -9.10 5.05
N SER A 125 -1.35 -8.29 5.58
CA SER A 125 -0.22 -7.80 4.78
C SER A 125 0.76 -8.90 4.39
N ILE A 126 0.80 -10.03 5.10
CA ILE A 126 1.63 -11.19 4.73
C ILE A 126 1.21 -11.75 3.36
N PRO A 127 -0.02 -12.25 3.16
CA PRO A 127 -0.43 -12.73 1.84
C PRO A 127 -0.48 -11.62 0.79
N ALA A 128 -0.73 -10.35 1.16
CA ALA A 128 -0.66 -9.23 0.22
C ALA A 128 0.78 -9.00 -0.29
N THR A 129 1.77 -9.09 0.58
CA THR A 129 3.21 -8.99 0.23
C THR A 129 3.62 -10.15 -0.66
N LEU A 130 3.22 -11.37 -0.32
CA LEU A 130 3.49 -12.55 -1.15
C LEU A 130 2.87 -12.43 -2.54
N LEU A 131 1.61 -11.99 -2.62
CA LEU A 131 0.95 -11.74 -3.90
C LEU A 131 1.70 -10.70 -4.72
N PHE A 132 2.09 -9.58 -4.10
CA PHE A 132 2.88 -8.54 -4.74
C PHE A 132 4.18 -9.12 -5.31
N ASP A 133 4.97 -9.81 -4.49
CA ASP A 133 6.29 -10.30 -4.88
C ASP A 133 6.22 -11.36 -5.99
N VAL A 134 5.27 -12.30 -5.89
CA VAL A 134 5.03 -13.30 -6.93
C VAL A 134 4.63 -12.62 -8.24
N TRP A 135 3.74 -11.63 -8.16
CA TRP A 135 3.29 -10.88 -9.32
C TRP A 135 4.44 -10.08 -9.97
N THR A 136 5.24 -9.38 -9.18
CA THR A 136 6.36 -8.58 -9.71
C THR A 136 7.52 -9.44 -10.21
N ALA A 137 7.80 -10.58 -9.57
CA ALA A 137 8.80 -11.53 -10.06
C ALA A 137 8.38 -12.17 -11.39
N PHE A 138 7.08 -12.43 -11.57
CA PHE A 138 6.55 -12.83 -12.88
C PHE A 138 6.72 -11.73 -13.93
N GLY A 139 6.47 -10.46 -13.57
CA GLY A 139 6.72 -9.30 -14.44
C GLY A 139 8.18 -9.16 -14.84
N ASP A 140 9.10 -9.26 -13.88
CA ASP A 140 10.55 -9.28 -14.13
C ASP A 140 10.94 -10.43 -15.06
N TRP A 141 10.43 -11.63 -14.82
CA TRP A 141 10.68 -12.76 -15.72
C TRP A 141 10.17 -12.47 -17.13
N LEU A 142 8.96 -11.92 -17.28
CA LEU A 142 8.35 -11.67 -18.58
C LEU A 142 9.12 -10.62 -19.41
N PHE A 143 9.65 -9.58 -18.76
CA PHE A 143 10.23 -8.42 -19.46
C PHE A 143 11.75 -8.26 -19.34
N LEU A 144 12.40 -9.00 -18.44
CA LEU A 144 13.84 -8.94 -18.20
C LEU A 144 14.51 -10.31 -18.21
N ALA A 145 14.18 -11.19 -17.28
CA ALA A 145 14.99 -12.39 -17.05
C ALA A 145 14.71 -13.50 -18.09
N GLY A 146 13.44 -13.71 -18.44
CA GLY A 146 13.00 -14.68 -19.45
C GLY A 146 13.60 -14.41 -20.83
N PRO A 147 13.55 -13.18 -21.36
CA PRO A 147 14.23 -12.80 -22.61
C PRO A 147 15.75 -13.02 -22.59
N ARG A 148 16.37 -13.12 -21.39
CA ARG A 148 17.79 -13.43 -21.19
C ARG A 148 18.06 -14.93 -20.96
N GLY A 149 17.05 -15.78 -21.12
CA GLY A 149 17.17 -17.24 -20.98
C GLY A 149 17.08 -17.75 -19.54
N VAL A 150 16.69 -16.91 -18.57
CA VAL A 150 16.52 -17.32 -17.18
C VAL A 150 15.14 -17.96 -17.00
N SER A 151 15.09 -19.13 -16.36
CA SER A 151 13.82 -19.82 -16.09
C SER A 151 13.00 -19.09 -15.02
N LEU A 152 11.66 -19.17 -15.10
CA LEU A 152 10.77 -18.58 -14.08
C LEU A 152 11.03 -19.17 -12.69
N ALA A 153 11.33 -20.47 -12.61
CA ALA A 153 11.68 -21.13 -11.36
C ALA A 153 12.94 -20.52 -10.72
N THR A 154 13.95 -20.20 -11.53
CA THR A 154 15.16 -19.51 -11.06
C THR A 154 14.84 -18.10 -10.56
N VAL A 155 13.99 -17.34 -11.25
CA VAL A 155 13.58 -16.00 -10.81
C VAL A 155 12.89 -16.05 -9.45
N TYR A 156 11.93 -16.96 -9.27
CA TYR A 156 11.27 -17.13 -7.97
C TYR A 156 12.22 -17.60 -6.87
N TYR A 157 13.17 -18.47 -7.17
CA TYR A 157 14.18 -18.89 -6.19
C TYR A 157 15.05 -17.70 -5.74
N LEU A 158 15.51 -16.88 -6.68
CA LEU A 158 16.31 -15.69 -6.40
C LEU A 158 15.51 -14.57 -5.71
N GLN A 159 14.19 -14.56 -5.85
CA GLN A 159 13.29 -13.62 -5.18
C GLN A 159 13.15 -13.87 -3.68
N ILE A 160 13.38 -15.10 -3.20
CA ILE A 160 13.18 -15.49 -1.78
C ILE A 160 13.79 -14.50 -0.76
N PRO A 161 15.09 -14.13 -0.82
CA PRO A 161 15.67 -13.20 0.15
C PRO A 161 15.01 -11.82 0.12
N PHE A 162 14.63 -11.35 -1.06
CA PHE A 162 13.93 -10.08 -1.25
C PHE A 162 12.52 -10.11 -0.63
N THR A 163 11.80 -11.22 -0.81
CA THR A 163 10.49 -11.43 -0.18
C THR A 163 10.57 -11.49 1.33
N LEU A 164 11.63 -12.08 1.90
CA LEU A 164 11.80 -12.10 3.35
C LEU A 164 11.98 -10.68 3.93
N ILE A 165 12.75 -9.82 3.25
CA ILE A 165 12.93 -8.43 3.66
C ILE A 165 11.62 -7.65 3.49
N HIS A 166 10.92 -7.85 2.37
CA HIS A 166 9.63 -7.19 2.13
C HIS A 166 8.61 -7.57 3.20
N LEU A 167 8.48 -8.86 3.52
CA LEU A 167 7.62 -9.34 4.61
C LEU A 167 7.98 -8.73 5.96
N ALA A 168 9.28 -8.71 6.31
CA ALA A 168 9.73 -8.09 7.55
C ALA A 168 9.36 -6.60 7.60
N SER A 169 9.56 -5.88 6.50
CA SER A 169 9.20 -4.45 6.41
C SER A 169 7.69 -4.24 6.53
N SER A 170 6.86 -5.06 5.88
CA SER A 170 5.40 -5.00 5.97
C SER A 170 4.90 -5.24 7.39
N ILE A 171 5.46 -6.25 8.08
CA ILE A 171 5.11 -6.57 9.48
C ILE A 171 5.47 -5.43 10.44
N VAL A 172 6.46 -4.60 10.10
CA VAL A 172 6.84 -3.42 10.88
C VAL A 172 5.99 -2.20 10.51
N PHE A 173 5.92 -1.83 9.23
CA PHE A 173 5.33 -0.56 8.80
C PHE A 173 3.80 -0.57 8.83
N VAL A 174 3.15 -1.68 8.52
CA VAL A 174 1.68 -1.76 8.53
C VAL A 174 1.11 -1.44 9.93
N PRO A 175 1.55 -2.08 11.03
CA PRO A 175 1.04 -1.72 12.35
C PRO A 175 1.57 -0.37 12.85
N LEU A 176 2.80 0.01 12.51
CA LEU A 176 3.37 1.30 12.91
C LEU A 176 2.58 2.47 12.31
N PHE A 177 2.49 2.52 10.98
CA PHE A 177 1.73 3.56 10.28
C PHE A 177 0.24 3.42 10.56
N GLY A 178 -0.29 2.19 10.62
CA GLY A 178 -1.68 1.95 10.94
C GLY A 178 -2.09 2.54 12.29
N SER A 179 -1.25 2.38 13.32
CA SER A 179 -1.50 2.97 14.64
C SER A 179 -1.51 4.50 14.57
N ILE A 180 -0.52 5.12 13.93
CA ILE A 180 -0.42 6.57 13.76
C ILE A 180 -1.65 7.12 13.01
N PHE A 181 -1.97 6.55 11.85
CA PHE A 181 -3.03 7.05 10.99
C PHE A 181 -4.43 6.73 11.52
N SER A 182 -4.62 5.67 12.31
CA SER A 182 -5.90 5.40 12.98
C SER A 182 -6.29 6.50 13.97
N LEU A 183 -5.31 7.16 14.62
CA LEU A 183 -5.55 8.28 15.52
C LEU A 183 -5.94 9.55 14.77
N LEU A 184 -5.40 9.73 13.57
CA LEU A 184 -5.61 10.91 12.74
C LEU A 184 -6.88 10.82 11.88
N ALA A 185 -7.31 9.59 11.53
CA ALA A 185 -8.37 9.37 10.59
C ALA A 185 -9.74 9.87 11.08
N PRO A 186 -10.57 10.42 10.17
CA PRO A 186 -11.94 10.79 10.49
C PRO A 186 -12.70 9.56 10.98
N ALA A 187 -13.65 9.78 11.91
CA ALA A 187 -14.53 8.69 12.33
C ALA A 187 -15.29 8.13 11.11
N PRO A 188 -15.60 6.83 11.07
CA PRO A 188 -16.44 6.27 10.01
C PRO A 188 -17.74 7.07 9.93
N SER A 189 -18.06 7.59 8.75
CA SER A 189 -19.39 8.11 8.48
C SER A 189 -20.36 6.95 8.63
N ALA A 190 -21.22 6.98 9.64
CA ALA A 190 -22.32 6.03 9.74
C ALA A 190 -23.16 6.19 8.47
N GLU A 191 -23.07 5.25 7.53
CA GLU A 191 -24.11 5.13 6.52
C GLU A 191 -25.43 4.97 7.27
N SER A 192 -26.38 5.86 6.98
CA SER A 192 -27.74 5.74 7.48
C SER A 192 -28.24 4.34 7.13
N VAL A 193 -28.59 3.56 8.14
CA VAL A 193 -29.34 2.31 7.93
C VAL A 193 -30.57 2.70 7.10
N PRO A 194 -30.81 2.06 5.94
CA PRO A 194 -32.03 2.31 5.19
C PRO A 194 -33.19 2.15 6.17
N GLU A 195 -34.02 3.19 6.30
CA GLU A 195 -35.21 3.12 7.12
C GLU A 195 -35.97 1.86 6.71
N PRO A 196 -36.36 0.97 7.65
CA PRO A 196 -37.17 -0.18 7.29
C PRO A 196 -38.38 0.38 6.57
N THR A 197 -38.54 0.06 5.29
CA THR A 197 -39.77 0.39 4.56
C THR A 197 -40.91 -0.21 5.38
N GLU A 198 -41.62 0.64 6.13
CA GLU A 198 -42.78 0.21 6.87
C GLU A 198 -43.71 -0.49 5.88
N GLY A 199 -44.12 -1.70 6.26
CA GLY A 199 -44.81 -2.63 5.39
C GLY A 199 -45.92 -1.96 4.60
N ARG A 200 -45.77 -1.94 3.28
CA ARG A 200 -46.92 -1.92 2.38
C ARG A 200 -47.41 -3.36 2.28
N LEU A 201 -48.39 -3.67 3.13
CA LEU A 201 -49.38 -4.71 2.89
C LEU A 201 -50.16 -4.40 1.61
#